data_AF-A0A131YUH0-F1
#
_entry.id   AF-A0A131YUH0-F1
#
_cell.length_a   1.000
_cell.length_b   1.000
_cell.length_c   1.000
_cell.angle_alpha   90.00
_cell.angle_beta   90.00
_cell.angle_gamma   90.00
#
_symmetry.space_group_name_H-M   'P 1'
#
loop_
_entity.id
_entity.type
_entity.pdbx_description
1 polymer ?
#
loop_
_entity_poly.entity_id
_entity_poly.type
_entity_poly.pdbx_seq_one_letter_code
_entity_poly.pdbx_strand_id
1 'polypeptide(L)'
;MKLYLFGFLSIYALGLVYISPCVKSRRFVPPFLPANNTSDLYLVGYSLNIYNPKISCVRSQYKNKSGYVVSRYLLAEYDDPETKQHISGGFPFNMTIPNETLVFVLNITSVPDNPLAKLMGVRQNYSVLYYNNNTMILGDKKRTNEGKPSCSLWVTPEYRYTQKTLRSLTNIIFNENCANPMLVKYDENCPW
;
A
#
# COMPACT_ATOMS: atom_id res chain seq x y z
N MET A 1 51.39 -31.79 32.69
CA MET A 1 51.68 -30.34 32.73
C MET A 1 51.61 -29.84 31.30
N LYS A 2 50.81 -28.85 30.88
CA LYS A 2 49.80 -27.99 31.50
C LYS A 2 48.91 -27.45 30.36
N LEU A 3 47.61 -27.31 30.65
CA LEU A 3 46.60 -26.68 29.80
C LEU A 3 46.97 -25.22 29.52
N TYR A 4 47.02 -24.81 28.24
CA TYR A 4 47.14 -23.39 27.84
C TYR A 4 46.34 -23.06 26.57
N LEU A 5 45.12 -23.58 26.41
CA LEU A 5 44.26 -23.20 25.26
C LEU A 5 42.95 -22.47 25.63
N PHE A 6 42.61 -22.33 26.91
CA PHE A 6 41.36 -21.68 27.33
C PHE A 6 41.48 -20.17 27.63
N GLY A 7 42.69 -19.59 27.55
CA GLY A 7 42.92 -18.17 27.89
C GLY A 7 42.60 -17.17 26.78
N PHE A 8 42.53 -17.60 25.51
CA PHE A 8 42.35 -16.67 24.37
C PHE A 8 40.88 -16.40 24.02
N LEU A 9 39.94 -17.25 24.45
CA LEU A 9 38.50 -17.06 24.18
C LEU A 9 37.86 -15.95 25.03
N SER A 10 38.35 -15.72 26.24
CA SER A 10 37.80 -14.70 27.15
C SER A 10 38.17 -13.27 26.72
N ILE A 11 39.30 -13.06 26.06
CA ILE A 11 39.74 -11.73 25.59
C ILE A 11 38.92 -11.28 24.37
N TYR A 12 38.54 -12.18 23.48
CA TYR A 12 37.66 -11.86 22.35
C TYR A 12 36.22 -11.55 22.79
N ALA A 13 35.72 -12.20 23.84
CA ALA A 13 34.41 -11.89 24.40
C ALA A 13 34.34 -10.47 24.99
N LEU A 14 35.40 -10.00 25.65
CA LEU A 14 35.47 -8.66 26.24
C LEU A 14 35.68 -7.54 25.20
N GLY A 15 36.41 -7.81 24.11
CA GLY A 15 36.57 -6.87 22.99
C GLY A 15 35.26 -6.57 22.25
N LEU A 16 34.38 -7.58 22.09
CA LEU A 16 33.08 -7.40 21.43
C LEU A 16 32.06 -6.62 22.27
N VAL A 17 32.17 -6.67 23.60
CA VAL A 17 31.30 -5.89 24.51
C VAL A 17 31.65 -4.39 24.45
N TYR A 18 32.92 -4.03 24.26
CA TYR A 18 33.36 -2.62 24.22
C TYR A 18 33.20 -1.93 22.85
N ILE A 19 33.04 -2.69 21.76
CA ILE A 19 32.83 -2.15 20.39
C ILE A 19 31.35 -2.26 19.98
N SER A 20 30.46 -2.56 20.92
CA SER A 20 29.03 -2.36 20.67
C SER A 20 28.70 -0.92 21.03
N PRO A 21 28.68 0.05 20.08
CA PRO A 21 27.95 1.27 20.34
C PRO A 21 26.56 0.80 20.75
N CYS A 22 26.10 1.19 21.94
CA CYS A 22 24.71 1.06 22.32
C CYS A 22 23.89 1.36 21.08
N VAL A 23 23.31 0.31 20.48
CA VAL A 23 22.31 0.48 19.44
C VAL A 23 21.20 1.16 20.21
N LYS A 24 21.23 2.50 20.19
CA LYS A 24 20.13 3.33 20.63
C LYS A 24 18.98 2.78 19.83
N SER A 25 18.16 1.95 20.48
CA SER A 25 16.90 1.48 19.95
C SER A 25 16.17 2.77 19.58
N ARG A 26 16.24 3.14 18.30
CA ARG A 26 15.38 4.20 17.77
C ARG A 26 14.00 3.71 18.14
N ARG A 27 13.27 4.47 18.96
CA ARG A 27 11.89 4.13 19.33
C ARG A 27 11.21 3.73 18.03
N PHE A 28 10.88 2.45 17.91
CA PHE A 28 10.23 1.92 16.73
C PHE A 28 8.84 2.51 16.71
N VAL A 29 8.65 3.56 15.90
CA VAL A 29 7.32 4.06 15.61
C VAL A 29 6.80 3.16 14.50
N PRO A 30 5.76 2.34 14.77
CA PRO A 30 5.20 1.49 13.72
C PRO A 30 4.74 2.39 12.57
N PRO A 31 4.92 1.95 11.31
CA PRO A 31 4.43 2.71 10.19
C PRO A 31 2.92 2.91 10.31
N PHE A 32 2.41 4.03 9.81
CA PHE A 32 0.97 4.22 9.69
C PHE A 32 0.49 3.71 8.33
N LEU A 33 -0.72 3.17 8.30
CA LEU A 33 -1.37 2.76 7.06
C LEU A 33 -1.74 4.02 6.24
N PRO A 34 -1.27 4.19 4.98
CA PRO A 34 -1.54 5.39 4.19
C PRO A 34 -3.04 5.69 4.01
N ALA A 35 -3.88 4.65 3.94
CA ALA A 35 -5.33 4.79 3.89
C ALA A 35 -5.93 5.54 5.10
N ASN A 36 -5.26 5.48 6.26
CA ASN A 36 -5.65 6.14 7.50
C ASN A 36 -5.11 7.57 7.63
N ASN A 37 -4.31 8.05 6.67
CA ASN A 37 -3.71 9.37 6.68
C ASN A 37 -4.54 10.39 5.88
N THR A 38 -4.31 11.67 6.14
CA THR A 38 -4.95 12.80 5.46
C THR A 38 -4.39 13.04 4.05
N SER A 39 -3.24 12.46 3.72
CA SER A 39 -2.63 12.59 2.38
C SER A 39 -3.45 11.87 1.31
N ASP A 40 -3.48 12.44 0.11
CA ASP A 40 -3.99 11.78 -1.09
C ASP A 40 -3.17 10.54 -1.44
N LEU A 41 -3.84 9.56 -2.06
CA LEU A 41 -3.22 8.32 -2.51
C LEU A 41 -3.38 8.18 -4.02
N TYR A 42 -2.33 7.74 -4.71
CA TYR A 42 -2.28 7.60 -6.16
C TYR A 42 -2.04 6.14 -6.51
N LEU A 43 -2.80 5.62 -7.47
CA LEU A 43 -2.61 4.25 -7.97
C LEU A 43 -1.43 4.25 -8.95
N VAL A 44 -0.37 3.51 -8.61
CA VAL A 44 0.87 3.44 -9.42
C VAL A 44 1.30 2.00 -9.72
N GLY A 45 0.44 1.04 -9.42
CA GLY A 45 0.63 -0.33 -9.87
C GLY A 45 -0.61 -1.16 -9.64
N TYR A 46 -0.78 -2.17 -10.48
CA TYR A 46 -1.91 -3.09 -10.40
C TYR A 46 -1.55 -4.44 -11.02
N SER A 47 -2.33 -5.47 -10.70
CA SER A 47 -2.29 -6.73 -11.42
C SER A 47 -2.96 -6.62 -12.79
N LEU A 48 -2.40 -7.22 -13.83
CA LEU A 48 -2.92 -7.12 -15.20
C LEU A 48 -4.38 -7.59 -15.36
N ASN A 49 -4.86 -8.47 -14.49
CA ASN A 49 -6.25 -8.96 -14.54
C ASN A 49 -7.29 -7.95 -14.03
N ILE A 50 -6.87 -6.89 -13.35
CA ILE A 50 -7.73 -5.76 -12.96
C ILE A 50 -7.46 -4.50 -13.80
N TYR A 51 -6.63 -4.62 -14.85
CA TYR A 51 -6.40 -3.54 -15.79
C TYR A 51 -7.68 -3.23 -16.58
N ASN A 52 -8.01 -1.94 -16.66
CA ASN A 52 -9.07 -1.45 -17.52
C ASN A 52 -8.53 -0.25 -18.32
N PRO A 53 -8.38 -0.37 -19.66
CA PRO A 53 -7.82 0.71 -20.48
C PRO A 53 -8.70 1.97 -20.51
N LYS A 54 -9.96 1.86 -20.09
CA LYS A 54 -10.91 2.97 -20.02
C LYS A 54 -10.85 3.75 -18.72
N ILE A 55 -9.86 3.47 -17.86
CA ILE A 55 -9.70 4.14 -16.56
C ILE A 55 -8.27 4.63 -16.42
N SER A 56 -8.12 5.93 -16.15
CA SER A 56 -6.85 6.60 -15.90
C SER A 56 -6.95 7.50 -14.67
N CYS A 57 -5.82 8.08 -14.26
CA CYS A 57 -5.77 9.12 -13.23
C CYS A 57 -6.36 8.76 -11.86
N VAL A 58 -6.37 7.46 -11.52
CA VAL A 58 -6.98 6.96 -10.29
C VAL A 58 -6.25 7.49 -9.04
N ARG A 59 -6.97 8.22 -8.20
CA ARG A 59 -6.51 8.71 -6.90
C ARG A 59 -7.60 8.68 -5.85
N SER A 60 -7.21 8.71 -4.58
CA SER A 60 -8.11 8.73 -3.43
C SER A 60 -7.80 9.92 -2.54
N GLN A 61 -8.78 10.79 -2.36
CA GLN A 61 -8.70 11.96 -1.49
C GLN A 61 -9.27 11.68 -0.11
N TYR A 62 -8.58 12.14 0.93
CA TYR A 62 -9.14 12.15 2.27
C TYR A 62 -10.30 13.15 2.38
N LYS A 63 -11.36 12.78 3.09
CA LYS A 63 -12.47 13.71 3.39
C LYS A 63 -12.56 13.99 4.88
N ASN A 64 -12.75 12.94 5.68
CA ASN A 64 -12.80 13.06 7.13
C ASN A 64 -12.53 11.71 7.81
N LYS A 65 -12.46 11.74 9.14
CA LYS A 65 -12.35 10.57 9.99
C LYS A 65 -13.27 10.75 11.19
N SER A 66 -14.07 9.72 11.48
CA SER A 66 -14.93 9.65 12.66
C SER A 66 -14.65 8.34 13.38
N GLY A 67 -13.94 8.41 14.51
CA GLY A 67 -13.45 7.23 15.22
C GLY A 67 -12.55 6.36 14.33
N TYR A 68 -13.01 5.14 14.06
CA TYR A 68 -12.30 4.15 13.23
C TYR A 68 -12.71 4.16 11.75
N VAL A 69 -13.68 5.02 11.39
CA VAL A 69 -14.15 5.13 10.01
C VAL A 69 -13.42 6.28 9.34
N VAL A 70 -12.73 5.98 8.26
CA VAL A 70 -12.09 6.96 7.38
C VAL A 70 -12.94 7.10 6.12
N SER A 71 -13.38 8.33 5.85
CA SER A 71 -14.11 8.67 4.63
C SER A 71 -13.15 9.25 3.62
N ARG A 72 -13.19 8.69 2.41
CA ARG A 72 -12.40 9.13 1.27
C ARG A 72 -13.27 9.27 0.03
N TYR A 73 -12.74 9.93 -0.97
CA TYR A 73 -13.38 10.08 -2.26
C TYR A 73 -12.42 9.58 -3.34
N LEU A 74 -12.84 8.57 -4.10
CA LEU A 74 -12.08 8.04 -5.21
C LEU A 74 -12.36 8.88 -6.45
N LEU A 75 -11.33 9.31 -7.15
CA LEU A 75 -11.39 10.05 -8.41
C LEU A 75 -10.67 9.27 -9.49
N ALA A 76 -11.21 9.28 -10.70
CA ALA A 76 -10.59 8.74 -11.89
C ALA A 76 -11.10 9.48 -13.13
N GLU A 77 -10.32 9.42 -14.20
CA GLU A 77 -10.80 9.68 -15.54
C GLU A 77 -11.27 8.36 -16.15
N TYR A 78 -12.42 8.37 -16.81
CA TYR A 78 -12.95 7.17 -17.41
C TYR A 78 -13.91 7.44 -18.57
N ASP A 79 -14.08 6.44 -19.42
CA ASP A 79 -15.13 6.47 -20.44
C ASP A 79 -16.46 6.09 -19.81
N ASP A 80 -17.38 7.04 -19.77
CA ASP A 80 -18.71 6.83 -19.22
C ASP A 80 -19.41 5.68 -19.98
N PRO A 81 -19.88 4.63 -19.27
CA PRO A 81 -20.47 3.47 -19.93
C PRO A 81 -21.79 3.79 -20.64
N GLU A 82 -22.51 4.83 -20.21
CA GLU A 82 -23.79 5.26 -20.77
C GLU A 82 -23.59 6.26 -21.92
N THR A 83 -22.83 7.33 -21.69
CA THR A 83 -22.67 8.42 -22.67
C THR A 83 -21.52 8.22 -23.65
N LYS A 84 -20.60 7.29 -23.36
CA LYS A 84 -19.34 7.07 -24.09
C LYS A 84 -18.41 8.28 -24.12
N GLN A 85 -18.68 9.30 -23.30
CA GLN A 85 -17.81 10.46 -23.17
C GLN A 85 -16.68 10.15 -22.19
N HIS A 86 -15.50 10.69 -22.47
CA HIS A 86 -14.40 10.67 -21.54
C HIS A 86 -14.62 11.76 -20.48
N ILE A 87 -14.79 11.36 -19.22
CA ILE A 87 -15.13 12.27 -18.12
C ILE A 87 -14.22 12.05 -16.92
N SER A 88 -14.06 13.09 -16.11
CA SER A 88 -13.44 13.02 -14.79
C SER A 88 -14.55 12.94 -13.73
N GLY A 89 -14.51 11.90 -12.91
CA GLY A 89 -15.55 11.65 -11.92
C GLY A 89 -15.07 10.82 -10.75
N GLY A 90 -15.97 10.52 -9.83
CA GLY A 90 -15.60 9.84 -8.60
C GLY A 90 -16.78 9.42 -7.74
N PHE A 91 -16.46 8.77 -6.64
CA PHE A 91 -17.45 8.37 -5.63
C PHE A 91 -16.85 8.37 -4.22
N PRO A 92 -17.66 8.73 -3.20
CA PRO A 92 -17.24 8.57 -1.82
C PRO A 92 -17.19 7.10 -1.45
N PHE A 93 -16.27 6.74 -0.57
CA PHE A 93 -16.28 5.45 0.10
C PHE A 93 -15.81 5.60 1.54
N ASN A 94 -16.35 4.73 2.40
CA ASN A 94 -15.93 4.66 3.79
C ASN A 94 -15.19 3.35 4.02
N MET A 95 -14.18 3.41 4.88
CA MET A 95 -13.47 2.23 5.33
C MET A 95 -13.26 2.23 6.82
N THR A 96 -13.36 1.05 7.42
CA THR A 96 -13.08 0.85 8.84
C THR A 96 -11.65 0.36 8.99
N ILE A 97 -10.85 1.11 9.75
CA ILE A 97 -9.46 0.77 10.04
C ILE A 97 -9.35 0.49 11.54
N PRO A 98 -9.07 -0.76 11.95
CA PRO A 98 -8.96 -1.10 13.37
C PRO A 98 -7.83 -0.30 14.03
N ASN A 99 -7.95 -0.07 15.34
CA ASN A 99 -6.95 0.68 16.13
C ASN A 99 -5.68 -0.13 16.43
N GLU A 100 -5.48 -1.22 15.71
CA GLU A 100 -4.36 -2.12 15.91
C GLU A 100 -3.11 -1.57 15.22
N THR A 101 -1.94 -1.84 15.78
CA THR A 101 -0.66 -1.44 15.19
C THR A 101 -0.37 -2.14 13.86
N LEU A 102 -1.04 -3.28 13.62
CA LEU A 102 -0.92 -4.09 12.42
C LEU A 102 -2.29 -4.26 11.78
N VAL A 103 -2.48 -3.67 10.61
CA VAL A 103 -3.71 -3.80 9.84
C VAL A 103 -3.47 -4.75 8.67
N PHE A 104 -4.14 -5.90 8.69
CA PHE A 104 -4.05 -6.91 7.63
C PHE A 104 -5.26 -6.91 6.69
N VAL A 105 -6.35 -6.24 7.08
CA VAL A 105 -7.58 -6.20 6.29
C VAL A 105 -8.13 -4.78 6.29
N LEU A 106 -8.51 -4.32 5.10
CA LEU A 106 -9.21 -3.06 4.88
C LEU A 106 -10.65 -3.36 4.49
N ASN A 107 -11.60 -2.94 5.33
CA ASN A 107 -13.02 -3.17 5.11
C ASN A 107 -13.65 -1.88 4.56
N ILE A 108 -14.13 -1.93 3.33
CA ILE A 108 -14.94 -0.87 2.71
C ILE A 108 -16.39 -1.06 3.15
N THR A 109 -16.89 -0.16 3.99
CA THR A 109 -18.21 -0.27 4.63
C THR A 109 -19.32 0.41 3.86
N SER A 110 -18.98 1.35 2.97
CA SER A 110 -19.95 2.05 2.15
C SER A 110 -19.33 2.41 0.81
N VAL A 111 -20.01 2.02 -0.26
CA VAL A 111 -19.78 2.46 -1.63
C VAL A 111 -21.17 2.70 -2.23
N PRO A 112 -21.46 3.89 -2.77
CA PRO A 112 -22.75 4.13 -3.41
C PRO A 112 -22.90 3.25 -4.65
N ASP A 113 -24.14 3.03 -5.08
CA ASP A 113 -24.40 2.40 -6.38
C ASP A 113 -23.96 3.36 -7.50
N ASN A 114 -22.68 3.26 -7.87
CA ASN A 114 -22.02 4.19 -8.78
C ASN A 114 -21.42 3.42 -9.98
N PRO A 115 -21.64 3.87 -11.23
CA PRO A 115 -21.13 3.19 -12.43
C PRO A 115 -19.60 3.01 -12.42
N LEU A 116 -18.84 4.01 -11.94
CA LEU A 116 -17.39 3.92 -11.83
C LEU A 116 -16.96 2.87 -10.79
N ALA A 117 -17.65 2.80 -9.65
CA ALA A 117 -17.36 1.78 -8.64
C ALA A 117 -17.56 0.34 -9.18
N LYS A 118 -18.61 0.13 -9.99
CA LYS A 118 -18.84 -1.13 -10.71
C LYS A 118 -17.75 -1.39 -11.75
N LEU A 119 -17.39 -0.38 -12.54
CA LEU A 119 -16.38 -0.47 -13.58
C LEU A 119 -14.98 -0.81 -13.02
N MET A 120 -14.66 -0.32 -11.83
CA MET A 120 -13.41 -0.61 -11.11
C MET A 120 -13.46 -1.93 -10.33
N GLY A 121 -14.61 -2.61 -10.27
CA GLY A 121 -14.75 -3.87 -9.54
C GLY A 121 -14.48 -3.74 -8.04
N VAL A 122 -14.86 -2.62 -7.42
CA VAL A 122 -14.58 -2.36 -6.00
C VAL A 122 -15.19 -3.45 -5.11
N ARG A 123 -14.37 -4.04 -4.26
CA ARG A 123 -14.76 -5.05 -3.27
C ARG A 123 -14.92 -4.45 -1.88
N GLN A 124 -15.67 -5.15 -1.03
CA GLN A 124 -15.87 -4.76 0.37
C GLN A 124 -14.66 -5.07 1.27
N ASN A 125 -13.80 -6.02 0.92
CA ASN A 125 -12.69 -6.43 1.77
C ASN A 125 -11.42 -6.62 0.94
N TYR A 126 -10.33 -6.00 1.39
CA TYR A 126 -8.99 -6.16 0.82
C TYR A 126 -8.02 -6.63 1.88
N SER A 127 -7.10 -7.51 1.50
CA SER A 127 -5.94 -7.86 2.32
C SER A 127 -4.86 -6.80 2.16
N VAL A 128 -4.36 -6.26 3.27
CA VAL A 128 -3.19 -5.37 3.26
C VAL A 128 -1.95 -6.26 3.26
N LEU A 129 -1.29 -6.36 2.10
CA LEU A 129 -0.11 -7.22 1.92
C LEU A 129 1.16 -6.56 2.45
N TYR A 130 1.22 -5.24 2.36
CA TYR A 130 2.32 -4.44 2.88
C TYR A 130 1.91 -2.98 2.96
N TYR A 131 2.49 -2.27 3.91
CA TYR A 131 2.46 -0.82 3.94
C TYR A 131 3.67 -0.24 4.66
N ASN A 132 3.97 0.99 4.32
CA ASN A 132 4.78 1.91 5.11
C ASN A 132 4.09 3.29 5.07
N ASN A 133 4.72 4.32 5.62
CA ASN A 133 4.15 5.67 5.66
C ASN A 133 3.74 6.24 4.29
N ASN A 134 4.33 5.72 3.20
CA ASN A 134 4.26 6.34 1.88
C ASN A 134 3.63 5.41 0.83
N THR A 135 3.50 4.12 1.12
CA THR A 135 3.08 3.11 0.15
C THR A 135 2.20 2.05 0.81
N MET A 136 1.25 1.51 0.05
CA MET A 136 0.34 0.47 0.50
C MET A 136 0.01 -0.48 -0.65
N ILE A 137 0.08 -1.78 -0.39
CA ILE A 137 -0.29 -2.84 -1.33
C ILE A 137 -1.55 -3.51 -0.80
N LEU A 138 -2.61 -3.46 -1.60
CA LEU A 138 -3.89 -4.11 -1.33
C LEU A 138 -4.06 -5.28 -2.28
N GLY A 139 -4.37 -6.46 -1.75
CA GLY A 139 -4.69 -7.65 -2.50
C GLY A 139 -6.15 -8.05 -2.35
N ASP A 140 -6.71 -8.68 -3.38
CA ASP A 140 -7.98 -9.39 -3.26
C ASP A 140 -7.88 -10.45 -2.16
N LYS A 141 -8.93 -10.58 -1.34
CA LYS A 141 -9.03 -11.68 -0.39
C LYS A 141 -9.21 -12.99 -1.17
N LYS A 142 -8.15 -13.80 -1.22
CA LYS A 142 -8.16 -15.14 -1.82
C LYS A 142 -8.15 -16.24 -0.77
N ARG A 143 -8.64 -17.44 -1.13
CA ARG A 143 -8.40 -18.65 -0.33
C ARG A 143 -6.94 -19.08 -0.49
N THR A 144 -6.38 -19.73 0.53
CA THR A 144 -4.96 -20.10 0.64
C THR A 144 -4.38 -20.87 -0.56
N ASN A 145 -5.24 -21.45 -1.41
CA ASN A 145 -4.84 -22.30 -2.54
C ASN A 145 -5.00 -21.64 -3.92
N GLU A 146 -5.42 -20.38 -4.02
CA GLU A 146 -5.81 -19.72 -5.29
C GLU A 146 -4.66 -18.91 -5.95
N GLY A 147 -3.41 -19.22 -5.60
CA GLY A 147 -2.22 -18.53 -6.09
C GLY A 147 -2.13 -17.08 -5.63
N LYS A 148 -1.29 -16.28 -6.29
CA LYS A 148 -1.11 -14.86 -5.95
C LYS A 148 -2.40 -14.06 -6.17
N PRO A 149 -2.82 -13.16 -5.27
CA PRO A 149 -3.98 -12.30 -5.47
C PRO A 149 -3.77 -11.25 -6.56
N SER A 150 -4.87 -10.76 -7.13
CA SER A 150 -4.85 -9.47 -7.84
C SER A 150 -4.56 -8.38 -6.82
N CYS A 151 -3.68 -7.45 -7.15
CA CYS A 151 -3.30 -6.37 -6.26
C CYS A 151 -3.43 -5.00 -6.88
N SER A 152 -3.42 -3.99 -6.01
CA SER A 152 -3.19 -2.59 -6.33
C SER A 152 -2.11 -2.01 -5.42
N LEU A 153 -1.26 -1.15 -5.98
CA LEU A 153 -0.20 -0.42 -5.29
C LEU A 153 -0.53 1.07 -5.26
N TRP A 154 -0.65 1.61 -4.06
CA TRP A 154 -1.00 2.99 -3.77
C TRP A 154 0.15 3.73 -3.12
N VAL A 155 0.33 5.00 -3.47
CA VAL A 155 1.41 5.83 -2.93
C VAL A 155 0.95 7.23 -2.54
N THR A 156 1.67 7.84 -1.60
CA THR A 156 1.52 9.26 -1.22
C THR A 156 2.00 10.20 -2.34
N PRO A 157 1.66 11.51 -2.30
CA PRO A 157 1.91 12.43 -3.41
C PRO A 157 3.38 12.53 -3.84
N GLU A 158 4.31 12.42 -2.88
CA GLU A 158 5.76 12.46 -3.09
C GLU A 158 6.31 11.33 -3.99
N TYR A 159 5.62 10.19 -4.08
CA TYR A 159 6.08 9.03 -4.88
C TYR A 159 5.31 8.85 -6.19
N ARG A 160 4.32 9.68 -6.50
CA ARG A 160 3.38 9.45 -7.62
C ARG A 160 4.03 9.43 -9.01
N TYR A 161 5.08 10.23 -9.22
CA TYR A 161 5.79 10.31 -10.52
C TYR A 161 7.07 9.47 -10.58
N THR A 162 7.55 8.95 -9.45
CA THR A 162 8.91 8.40 -9.37
C THR A 162 8.93 6.89 -9.08
N GLN A 163 8.89 6.09 -10.13
CA GLN A 163 9.09 4.64 -10.04
C GLN A 163 10.49 4.26 -9.50
N LYS A 164 11.51 5.09 -9.73
CA LYS A 164 12.89 4.82 -9.27
C LYS A 164 13.02 4.87 -7.74
N THR A 165 12.15 5.59 -7.03
CA THR A 165 12.21 5.72 -5.57
C THR A 165 11.43 4.64 -4.82
N LEU A 166 10.57 3.87 -5.51
CA LEU A 166 9.85 2.71 -4.94
C LEU A 166 10.75 1.49 -4.64
N ARG A 167 12.07 1.66 -4.75
CA ARG A 167 13.08 0.59 -4.88
C ARG A 167 13.47 -0.18 -3.61
N SER A 168 12.93 0.08 -2.42
CA SER A 168 13.45 -0.58 -1.20
C SER A 168 12.82 -1.93 -0.90
N LEU A 169 11.51 -1.97 -0.64
CA LEU A 169 10.82 -3.19 -0.17
C LEU A 169 9.42 -3.31 -0.79
N THR A 170 8.74 -2.19 -1.01
CA THR A 170 7.44 -2.12 -1.68
C THR A 170 7.49 -2.82 -3.04
N ASN A 171 8.48 -2.50 -3.89
CA ASN A 171 8.59 -3.10 -5.22
C ASN A 171 8.83 -4.61 -5.15
N ILE A 172 9.66 -5.08 -4.21
CA ILE A 172 9.92 -6.51 -4.02
C ILE A 172 8.63 -7.23 -3.64
N ILE A 173 7.95 -6.74 -2.61
CA ILE A 173 6.71 -7.34 -2.12
C ILE A 173 5.63 -7.32 -3.20
N PHE A 174 5.48 -6.21 -3.95
CA PHE A 174 4.51 -6.11 -5.03
C PHE A 174 4.77 -7.15 -6.12
N ASN A 175 6.02 -7.31 -6.57
CA ASN A 175 6.34 -8.28 -7.62
C ASN A 175 6.22 -9.73 -7.14
N GLU A 176 6.57 -9.99 -5.88
CA GLU A 176 6.58 -11.34 -5.32
C GLU A 176 5.20 -11.82 -4.88
N ASN A 177 4.31 -10.93 -4.43
CA ASN A 177 3.04 -11.33 -3.82
C ASN A 177 1.82 -11.12 -4.71
N CYS A 178 1.95 -10.39 -5.82
CA CYS A 178 0.83 -10.08 -6.70
C CYS A 178 0.86 -10.88 -8.00
N ALA A 179 -0.31 -11.23 -8.52
CA ALA A 179 -0.44 -11.90 -9.81
C ALA A 179 -0.16 -10.90 -10.93
N ASN A 180 0.73 -11.24 -11.86
CA ASN A 180 1.05 -10.42 -13.05
C ASN A 180 1.15 -8.91 -12.75
N PRO A 181 2.07 -8.49 -11.86
CA PRO A 181 2.13 -7.11 -11.39
C PRO A 181 2.66 -6.19 -12.49
N MET A 182 2.04 -5.02 -12.63
CA MET A 182 2.44 -3.97 -13.54
C MET A 182 2.59 -2.66 -12.75
N LEU A 183 3.75 -2.01 -12.88
CA LEU A 183 3.97 -0.67 -12.37
C LEU A 183 3.61 0.36 -13.44
N VAL A 184 2.85 1.37 -13.06
CA VAL A 184 2.49 2.50 -13.92
C VAL A 184 2.93 3.80 -13.27
N LYS A 185 3.31 4.79 -14.07
CA LYS A 185 3.51 6.14 -13.55
C LYS A 185 2.16 6.81 -13.47
N TYR A 186 1.93 7.61 -12.43
CA TYR A 186 0.81 8.53 -12.46
C TYR A 186 1.08 9.59 -13.53
N ASP A 187 0.13 9.84 -14.43
CA ASP A 187 0.31 10.79 -15.52
C ASP A 187 0.37 12.23 -14.97
N GLU A 188 1.30 13.03 -15.48
CA GLU A 188 1.46 14.44 -15.11
C GLU A 188 0.31 15.30 -15.65
N ASN A 189 -0.37 14.82 -16.70
CA ASN A 189 -1.54 15.49 -17.29
C ASN A 189 -2.85 15.21 -16.53
N CYS A 190 -2.83 14.34 -15.50
CA CYS A 190 -4.02 14.06 -14.71
C CYS A 190 -4.53 15.32 -13.99
N PRO A 191 -5.84 15.61 -14.02
CA PRO A 191 -6.42 16.80 -13.42
C PRO A 191 -6.28 16.82 -11.88
N TRP A 192 -6.04 18.03 -11.37
CA TRP A 192 -5.73 18.34 -9.96
C TRP A 192 -6.89 18.18 -8.99
#